data_AF-A0A8S9KFP0-F1
#
_entry.id   AF-A0A8S9KFP0-F1
#
_cell.length_a   1.000
_cell.length_b   1.000
_cell.length_c   1.000
_cell.angle_alpha   90.00
_cell.angle_beta   90.00
_cell.angle_gamma   90.00
#
_symmetry.space_group_name_H-M   'P 1'
#
loop_
_entity.id
_entity.type
_entity.pdbx_description
1 polymer ?
#
loop_
_entity_poly.entity_id
_entity_poly.type
_entity_poly.pdbx_seq_one_letter_code
_entity_poly.pdbx_strand_id
1 'polypeptide(L)'
;MGSSSAVSTIVEKWREHPPASYSLKIQSFSRLENSTAFSDHKFQSRKFSSRGYKWRLIVYPKGNQKDNGSGFISMYVEIDSKSLMVFTPPTEIFAELRFFVYNKKENKYFTIQDVEVKRFNALRTVWGLVQVLPYVTFNNPENGYVFDGGQCEFGVDVIVAPPLTNWEIHSFNEKFSGPKFSWALKNFSELNVNNLTSDIFSMGGRKWVLRLYPKGDSRADGKWLSVYLELAASDTLKEDEKIFVQANLRVLDPLGSNHIEHKTELRKAYLDDKEHALNLEMEFKVVTGSDAEADKAQEFSLLVLIRQFVVAMIVLDTWQYFMHRYMHHNKFLYKHIHSQHHRLIVPYAYGALYNHPVEGLILDTVGGALSFLISGMSPRTSIFFFSFATIKTVDDHCGLCLPGNLFHMVFKNNSAYHDVHHQLYGSKYNFSQPFFSMWDRILGTYMPYSLEKREDGGFEARPTKEFKDD
;
A
#
# COMPACT_ATOMS: atom_id res chain seq x y z
N MET A 1 -5.67 -7.07 -33.18
CA MET A 1 -4.25 -7.31 -32.84
C MET A 1 -3.65 -5.98 -32.44
N GLY A 2 -3.21 -5.83 -31.19
CA GLY A 2 -2.49 -4.65 -30.72
C GLY A 2 -1.14 -5.10 -30.18
N SER A 3 -0.07 -4.83 -30.92
CA SER A 3 1.29 -5.08 -30.44
C SER A 3 1.61 -4.06 -29.35
N SER A 4 1.56 -4.48 -28.09
CA SER A 4 2.17 -3.72 -27.01
C SER A 4 3.69 -3.70 -27.24
N SER A 5 4.18 -2.60 -27.82
CA SER A 5 5.60 -2.28 -27.79
C SER A 5 5.98 -2.01 -26.34
N ALA A 6 6.79 -2.89 -25.74
CA ALA A 6 7.38 -2.62 -24.44
C ALA A 6 8.14 -1.29 -24.50
N VAL A 7 7.76 -0.33 -23.66
CA VAL A 7 8.48 0.93 -23.54
C VAL A 7 9.83 0.62 -22.90
N SER A 8 10.93 0.90 -23.61
CA SER A 8 12.26 0.71 -23.05
C SER A 8 12.46 1.63 -21.85
N THR A 9 12.79 1.06 -20.69
CA THR A 9 13.15 1.80 -19.46
C THR A 9 14.62 2.26 -19.47
N ILE A 10 15.36 1.95 -20.53
CA ILE A 10 16.77 2.26 -20.66
C ILE A 10 16.95 3.66 -21.27
N VAL A 11 17.73 4.51 -20.60
CA VAL A 11 18.08 5.86 -21.03
C VAL A 11 19.58 5.95 -21.24
N GLU A 12 19.98 6.36 -22.44
CA GLU A 12 21.37 6.60 -22.85
C GLU A 12 21.65 8.10 -22.98
N LYS A 13 22.83 8.56 -22.56
CA LYS A 13 23.29 9.95 -22.73
C LYS A 13 24.80 10.10 -22.60
N TRP A 14 25.31 11.25 -23.04
CA TRP A 14 26.69 11.68 -22.78
C TRP A 14 26.78 12.51 -21.50
N ARG A 15 27.86 12.30 -20.72
CA ARG A 15 28.13 13.03 -19.46
C ARG A 15 29.60 13.41 -19.40
N GLU A 16 29.90 14.67 -19.12
CA GLU A 16 31.29 15.15 -19.00
C GLU A 16 31.93 14.75 -17.66
N HIS A 17 31.15 14.79 -16.58
CA HIS A 17 31.67 14.51 -15.25
C HIS A 17 31.77 13.00 -14.96
N PRO A 18 32.78 12.56 -14.19
CA PRO A 18 33.00 11.15 -13.88
C PRO A 18 31.89 10.55 -12.98
N PRO A 19 31.80 9.21 -12.88
CA PRO A 19 31.00 8.54 -11.86
C PRO A 19 31.40 9.02 -10.45
N ALA A 20 30.41 9.19 -9.58
CA ALA A 20 30.58 9.63 -8.20
C ALA A 20 30.71 8.46 -7.20
N SER A 21 30.15 7.27 -7.50
CA SER A 21 30.27 6.11 -6.58
C SER A 21 31.54 5.30 -6.79
N TYR A 22 31.89 4.94 -8.03
CA TYR A 22 33.12 4.19 -8.32
C TYR A 22 33.56 4.31 -9.78
N SER A 23 34.88 4.34 -10.01
CA SER A 23 35.49 4.16 -11.34
C SER A 23 36.58 3.10 -11.31
N LEU A 24 36.63 2.29 -12.37
CA LEU A 24 37.53 1.18 -12.60
C LEU A 24 38.34 1.45 -13.88
N LYS A 25 39.59 1.87 -13.71
CA LYS A 25 40.56 2.03 -14.80
C LYS A 25 41.30 0.71 -15.03
N ILE A 26 41.35 0.28 -16.30
CA ILE A 26 41.96 -0.98 -16.72
C ILE A 26 43.07 -0.66 -17.70
N GLN A 27 44.30 -1.10 -17.42
CA GLN A 27 45.48 -0.76 -18.23
C GLN A 27 45.59 -1.54 -19.54
N SER A 28 44.94 -2.70 -19.65
CA SER A 28 44.96 -3.55 -20.84
C SER A 28 43.70 -4.40 -20.90
N PHE A 29 42.76 -4.03 -21.78
CA PHE A 29 41.51 -4.73 -21.98
C PHE A 29 41.73 -6.16 -22.51
N SER A 30 42.67 -6.37 -23.45
CA SER A 30 42.99 -7.71 -23.95
C SER A 30 43.51 -8.65 -22.86
N ARG A 31 44.29 -8.15 -21.88
CA ARG A 31 44.68 -8.93 -20.69
C ARG A 31 43.50 -9.21 -19.76
N LEU A 32 42.57 -8.25 -19.62
CA LEU A 32 41.33 -8.44 -18.87
C LEU A 32 40.48 -9.56 -19.49
N GLU A 33 40.21 -9.48 -20.79
CA GLU A 33 39.48 -10.52 -21.53
C GLU A 33 40.11 -11.90 -21.35
N ASN A 34 41.42 -12.01 -21.58
CA ASN A 34 42.14 -13.28 -21.45
C ASN A 34 42.13 -13.82 -20.01
N SER A 35 42.23 -12.97 -18.99
CA SER A 35 42.14 -13.42 -17.58
C SER A 35 40.73 -13.87 -17.21
N THR A 36 39.69 -13.14 -17.64
CA THR A 36 38.29 -13.52 -17.36
C THR A 36 37.84 -14.77 -18.12
N ALA A 37 38.50 -15.13 -19.23
CA ALA A 37 38.22 -16.35 -19.98
C ALA A 37 38.33 -17.63 -19.14
N PHE A 38 39.13 -17.62 -18.07
CA PHE A 38 39.30 -18.73 -17.13
C PHE A 38 38.47 -18.60 -15.84
N SER A 39 37.65 -17.54 -15.70
CA SER A 39 36.91 -17.24 -14.47
C SER A 39 35.51 -16.65 -14.76
N ASP A 40 34.53 -17.52 -15.06
CA ASP A 40 33.12 -17.15 -15.32
C ASP A 40 32.89 -16.05 -16.39
N HIS A 41 33.89 -15.73 -17.22
CA HIS A 41 33.88 -14.61 -18.17
C HIS A 41 33.60 -13.23 -17.53
N LYS A 42 33.85 -13.07 -16.23
CA LYS A 42 33.59 -11.83 -15.48
C LYS A 42 34.80 -11.33 -14.68
N PHE A 43 35.00 -10.02 -14.72
CA PHE A 43 35.86 -9.31 -13.79
C PHE A 43 35.04 -8.80 -12.59
N GLN A 44 35.61 -8.82 -11.39
CA GLN A 44 35.02 -8.23 -10.19
C GLN A 44 35.98 -7.19 -9.61
N SER A 45 35.47 -5.98 -9.33
CA SER A 45 36.25 -4.94 -8.66
C SER A 45 36.55 -5.31 -7.20
N ARG A 46 37.49 -4.57 -6.61
CA ARG A 46 37.57 -4.47 -5.13
C ARG A 46 36.25 -3.90 -4.59
N LYS A 47 35.94 -4.21 -3.33
CA LYS A 47 34.79 -3.62 -2.64
C LYS A 47 34.99 -2.11 -2.49
N PHE A 48 33.96 -1.32 -2.77
CA PHE A 48 33.91 0.12 -2.53
C PHE A 48 32.68 0.48 -1.68
N SER A 49 32.73 1.61 -0.99
CA SER A 49 31.61 2.08 -0.16
C SER A 49 30.82 3.16 -0.89
N SER A 50 29.50 3.04 -0.97
CA SER A 50 28.60 4.11 -1.44
C SER A 50 27.31 4.10 -0.63
N ARG A 51 26.87 5.30 -0.22
CA ARG A 51 25.63 5.56 0.54
C ARG A 51 25.43 4.64 1.77
N GLY A 52 26.51 4.34 2.49
CA GLY A 52 26.49 3.50 3.70
C GLY A 52 26.65 1.99 3.47
N TYR A 53 26.59 1.51 2.23
CA TYR A 53 26.69 0.09 1.87
C TYR A 53 28.00 -0.20 1.13
N LYS A 54 28.44 -1.48 1.16
CA LYS A 54 29.61 -1.96 0.42
C LYS A 54 29.18 -2.67 -0.85
N TRP A 55 29.82 -2.34 -1.96
CA TRP A 55 29.46 -2.76 -3.31
C TRP A 55 30.67 -3.31 -4.07
N ARG A 56 30.44 -4.08 -5.13
CA ARG A 56 31.43 -4.36 -6.19
C ARG A 56 30.83 -4.05 -7.56
N LEU A 57 31.66 -3.60 -8.48
CA LEU A 57 31.36 -3.51 -9.90
C LEU A 57 31.80 -4.83 -10.56
N ILE A 58 30.91 -5.43 -11.35
CA ILE A 58 31.14 -6.65 -12.12
C ILE A 58 31.03 -6.29 -13.60
N VAL A 59 32.02 -6.67 -14.39
CA VAL A 59 32.06 -6.42 -15.84
C VAL A 59 32.26 -7.74 -16.56
N TYR A 60 31.43 -8.02 -17.57
CA TYR A 60 31.61 -9.15 -18.50
C TYR A 60 32.12 -8.58 -19.83
N PRO A 61 33.42 -8.73 -20.16
CA PRO A 61 34.01 -8.10 -21.34
C PRO A 61 33.44 -8.56 -22.69
N LYS A 62 32.88 -9.78 -22.75
CA LYS A 62 32.19 -10.34 -23.94
C LYS A 62 30.70 -10.62 -23.71
N GLY A 63 30.19 -10.13 -22.58
CA GLY A 63 28.80 -10.23 -22.18
C GLY A 63 28.49 -11.42 -21.30
N ASN A 64 27.47 -11.26 -20.44
CA ASN A 64 26.97 -12.36 -19.62
C ASN A 64 26.06 -13.27 -20.46
N GLN A 65 26.58 -14.41 -20.90
CA GLN A 65 25.82 -15.38 -21.71
C GLN A 65 24.55 -15.90 -21.00
N LYS A 66 24.56 -16.00 -19.67
CA LYS A 66 23.42 -16.50 -18.87
C LYS A 66 22.21 -15.56 -18.90
N ASP A 67 22.44 -14.28 -19.21
CA ASP A 67 21.42 -13.24 -19.25
C ASP A 67 21.11 -12.78 -20.70
N ASN A 68 21.61 -13.49 -21.73
CA ASN A 68 21.56 -13.09 -23.15
C ASN A 68 22.36 -11.79 -23.49
N GLY A 69 23.48 -11.55 -22.81
CA GLY A 69 24.38 -10.41 -23.07
C GLY A 69 25.47 -10.64 -24.13
N SER A 70 25.52 -11.82 -24.76
CA SER A 70 26.55 -12.20 -25.74
C SER A 70 26.77 -11.13 -26.82
N GLY A 71 28.01 -10.69 -27.00
CA GLY A 71 28.36 -9.68 -28.00
C GLY A 71 28.24 -8.22 -27.53
N PHE A 72 27.91 -8.00 -26.26
CA PHE A 72 27.92 -6.69 -25.60
C PHE A 72 28.90 -6.69 -24.42
N ILE A 73 29.33 -5.51 -23.99
CA ILE A 73 29.79 -5.33 -22.61
C ILE A 73 28.54 -5.44 -21.71
N SER A 74 28.58 -6.29 -20.68
CA SER A 74 27.56 -6.29 -19.61
C SER A 74 28.15 -5.78 -18.31
N MET A 75 27.40 -4.95 -17.57
CA MET A 75 27.87 -4.37 -16.29
C MET A 75 26.82 -4.55 -15.20
N TYR A 76 27.27 -4.96 -14.01
CA TYR A 76 26.42 -5.21 -12.86
C TYR A 76 27.06 -4.65 -11.60
N VAL A 77 26.28 -4.43 -10.56
CA VAL A 77 26.78 -4.27 -9.19
C VAL A 77 26.28 -5.38 -8.28
N GLU A 78 27.15 -5.79 -7.37
CA GLU A 78 26.85 -6.68 -6.25
C GLU A 78 26.89 -5.87 -4.96
N ILE A 79 25.87 -5.97 -4.10
CA ILE A 79 25.97 -5.54 -2.70
C ILE A 79 26.55 -6.64 -1.82
N ASP A 80 27.42 -6.26 -0.89
CA ASP A 80 27.90 -7.14 0.17
C ASP A 80 26.73 -7.57 1.05
N SER A 81 26.34 -8.85 1.05
CA SER A 81 25.21 -9.34 1.85
C SER A 81 25.36 -9.02 3.34
N LYS A 82 26.60 -8.95 3.85
CA LYS A 82 26.90 -8.51 5.21
C LYS A 82 26.44 -7.07 5.51
N SER A 83 26.36 -6.20 4.51
CA SER A 83 25.81 -4.84 4.65
C SER A 83 24.28 -4.81 4.71
N LEU A 84 23.58 -5.87 4.31
CA LEU A 84 22.11 -6.01 4.41
C LEU A 84 21.65 -6.69 5.70
N MET A 85 22.55 -7.40 6.39
CA MET A 85 22.26 -8.10 7.66
C MET A 85 22.67 -7.30 8.91
N VAL A 86 22.97 -6.01 8.76
CA VAL A 86 23.37 -5.12 9.88
C VAL A 86 22.18 -4.76 10.78
N PHE A 87 20.97 -4.80 10.22
CA PHE A 87 19.74 -4.51 10.94
C PHE A 87 18.80 -5.73 10.92
N THR A 88 18.05 -5.91 12.01
CA THR A 88 17.00 -6.91 12.15
C THR A 88 15.64 -6.21 12.25
N PRO A 89 14.65 -6.50 11.38
CA PRO A 89 14.64 -7.50 10.31
C PRO A 89 15.56 -7.15 9.12
N PRO A 90 15.91 -8.12 8.25
CA PRO A 90 16.82 -7.91 7.12
C PRO A 90 16.39 -6.75 6.24
N THR A 91 17.31 -5.82 5.97
CA THR A 91 16.99 -4.60 5.23
C THR A 91 16.87 -4.90 3.74
N GLU A 92 15.73 -4.59 3.14
CA GLU A 92 15.62 -4.42 1.70
C GLU A 92 16.00 -2.98 1.34
N ILE A 93 16.84 -2.79 0.32
CA ILE A 93 17.21 -1.46 -0.15
C ILE A 93 16.83 -1.28 -1.61
N PHE A 94 16.47 -0.05 -1.96
CA PHE A 94 16.08 0.34 -3.30
C PHE A 94 17.16 1.28 -3.85
N ALA A 95 17.74 0.96 -5.00
CA ALA A 95 18.80 1.77 -5.59
C ALA A 95 18.62 1.98 -7.09
N GLU A 96 18.79 3.22 -7.55
CA GLU A 96 19.02 3.52 -8.96
C GLU A 96 20.48 3.18 -9.32
N LEU A 97 20.66 2.61 -10.52
CA LEU A 97 21.95 2.22 -11.06
C LEU A 97 22.22 2.96 -12.36
N ARG A 98 23.37 3.60 -12.47
CA ARG A 98 23.82 4.28 -13.71
C ARG A 98 25.22 3.78 -14.01
N PHE A 99 25.42 3.22 -15.20
CA PHE A 99 26.70 2.66 -15.64
C PHE A 99 27.37 3.61 -16.64
N PHE A 100 28.69 3.63 -16.60
CA PHE A 100 29.51 4.55 -17.40
C PHE A 100 30.60 3.80 -18.14
N VAL A 101 30.81 4.16 -19.40
CA VAL A 101 31.98 3.76 -20.17
C VAL A 101 32.67 5.03 -20.66
N TYR A 102 33.92 5.24 -20.27
CA TYR A 102 34.66 6.44 -20.68
C TYR A 102 35.02 6.37 -22.17
N ASN A 103 34.87 7.49 -22.86
CA ASN A 103 35.27 7.67 -24.24
C ASN A 103 36.33 8.78 -24.31
N LYS A 104 37.56 8.43 -24.70
CA LYS A 104 38.68 9.37 -24.78
C LYS A 104 38.55 10.34 -25.95
N LYS A 105 37.91 9.94 -27.05
CA LYS A 105 37.72 10.77 -28.26
C LYS A 105 36.75 11.91 -27.99
N GLU A 106 35.61 11.61 -27.35
CA GLU A 106 34.62 12.61 -26.96
C GLU A 106 34.99 13.34 -25.65
N ASN A 107 35.99 12.84 -24.91
CA ASN A 107 36.35 13.27 -23.55
C ASN A 107 35.15 13.26 -22.59
N LYS A 108 34.27 12.26 -22.74
CA LYS A 108 32.98 12.12 -22.04
C LYS A 108 32.70 10.66 -21.71
N TYR A 109 31.82 10.44 -20.75
CA TYR A 109 31.30 9.12 -20.39
C TYR A 109 30.01 8.86 -21.17
N PHE A 110 30.00 7.78 -21.95
CA PHE A 110 28.76 7.16 -22.38
C PHE A 110 28.07 6.64 -21.11
N THR A 111 26.86 7.12 -20.86
CA THR A 111 26.07 6.84 -19.66
C THR A 111 24.84 6.06 -20.06
N ILE A 112 24.60 4.93 -19.41
CA ILE A 112 23.39 4.14 -19.57
C ILE A 112 22.75 3.87 -18.20
N GLN A 113 21.44 4.05 -18.11
CA GLN A 113 20.67 3.91 -16.88
C GLN A 113 19.37 3.16 -17.17
N ASP A 114 18.97 2.27 -16.27
CA ASP A 114 17.57 1.82 -16.18
C ASP A 114 16.82 2.80 -15.26
N VAL A 115 15.66 3.31 -15.70
CA VAL A 115 14.83 4.20 -14.85
C VAL A 115 14.14 3.44 -13.73
N GLU A 116 14.04 2.11 -13.82
CA GLU A 116 13.51 1.30 -12.73
C GLU A 116 14.49 1.20 -11.55
N VAL A 117 13.99 1.54 -10.37
CA VAL A 117 14.71 1.37 -9.10
C VAL A 117 14.85 -0.13 -8.79
N LYS A 118 16.08 -0.59 -8.52
CA LYS A 118 16.37 -2.01 -8.30
C LYS A 118 16.37 -2.36 -6.82
N ARG A 119 15.63 -3.41 -6.45
CA ARG A 119 15.45 -3.90 -5.08
C ARG A 119 16.50 -4.94 -4.73
N PHE A 120 17.43 -4.58 -3.85
CA PHE A 120 18.45 -5.47 -3.32
C PHE A 120 17.99 -6.05 -1.98
N ASN A 121 18.16 -7.36 -1.81
CA ASN A 121 17.91 -8.06 -0.54
C ASN A 121 18.83 -9.27 -0.40
N ALA A 122 18.71 -10.03 0.68
CA ALA A 122 19.57 -11.19 0.96
C ALA A 122 19.49 -12.32 -0.09
N LEU A 123 18.39 -12.40 -0.87
CA LEU A 123 18.20 -13.38 -1.94
C LEU A 123 18.66 -12.87 -3.31
N ARG A 124 18.65 -11.54 -3.52
CA ARG A 124 19.02 -10.88 -4.78
C ARG A 124 19.97 -9.72 -4.51
N THR A 125 21.26 -10.03 -4.49
CA THR A 125 22.34 -9.07 -4.23
C THR A 125 22.95 -8.46 -5.49
N VAL A 126 22.61 -8.96 -6.69
CA VAL A 126 23.20 -8.55 -7.97
C VAL A 126 22.14 -7.97 -8.91
N TRP A 127 22.42 -6.79 -9.47
CA TRP A 127 21.61 -6.14 -10.50
C TRP A 127 22.51 -5.38 -11.49
N GLY A 128 22.07 -5.24 -12.73
CA GLY A 128 22.87 -4.63 -13.78
C GLY A 128 22.16 -4.50 -15.11
N LEU A 129 22.92 -4.08 -16.11
CA LEU A 129 22.50 -3.99 -17.51
C LEU A 129 23.24 -5.03 -18.34
N VAL A 130 22.45 -5.86 -19.01
CA VAL A 130 22.90 -6.99 -19.82
C VAL A 130 23.61 -6.51 -21.09
N GLN A 131 23.13 -5.44 -21.71
CA GLN A 131 23.63 -4.91 -22.98
C GLN A 131 23.97 -3.43 -22.80
N VAL A 132 25.16 -3.12 -22.24
CA VAL A 132 25.59 -1.74 -21.98
C VAL A 132 26.10 -1.07 -23.24
N LEU A 133 26.94 -1.76 -24.01
CA LEU A 133 27.56 -1.24 -25.22
C LEU A 133 27.94 -2.41 -26.13
N PRO A 134 27.66 -2.39 -27.44
CA PRO A 134 28.08 -3.48 -28.33
C PRO A 134 29.59 -3.68 -28.29
N TYR A 135 30.04 -4.93 -28.17
CA TYR A 135 31.46 -5.27 -28.06
C TYR A 135 32.26 -4.78 -29.28
N VAL A 136 31.67 -4.91 -30.48
CA VAL A 136 32.25 -4.40 -31.73
C VAL A 136 32.41 -2.87 -31.74
N THR A 137 31.49 -2.15 -31.10
CA THR A 137 31.55 -0.68 -30.95
C THR A 137 32.62 -0.28 -29.93
N PHE A 138 32.71 -0.99 -28.82
CA PHE A 138 33.71 -0.75 -27.77
C PHE A 138 35.15 -1.00 -28.27
N ASN A 139 35.38 -2.10 -28.97
CA ASN A 139 36.72 -2.51 -29.43
C ASN A 139 37.16 -1.88 -30.77
N ASN A 140 36.30 -1.14 -31.49
CA ASN A 140 36.75 -0.37 -32.66
C ASN A 140 37.62 0.82 -32.19
N PRO A 141 38.92 0.91 -32.58
CA PRO A 141 39.79 2.01 -32.19
C PRO A 141 39.27 3.40 -32.58
N GLU A 142 38.51 3.51 -33.67
CA GLU A 142 37.94 4.78 -34.15
C GLU A 142 36.88 5.37 -33.21
N ASN A 143 36.31 4.54 -32.33
CA ASN A 143 35.28 4.94 -31.38
C ASN A 143 35.85 5.45 -30.05
N GLY A 144 37.13 5.21 -29.73
CA GLY A 144 37.81 5.85 -28.60
C GLY A 144 37.48 5.35 -27.18
N TYR A 145 36.77 4.22 -27.04
CA TYR A 145 36.52 3.58 -25.72
C TYR A 145 37.73 2.80 -25.20
N VAL A 146 38.53 2.23 -26.11
CA VAL A 146 39.84 1.65 -25.83
C VAL A 146 40.92 2.60 -26.38
N PHE A 147 41.89 2.97 -25.55
CA PHE A 147 42.88 4.00 -25.85
C PHE A 147 44.27 3.65 -25.32
N ASP A 148 45.30 4.43 -25.64
CA ASP A 148 46.67 4.35 -25.07
C ASP A 148 47.26 2.93 -24.98
N GLY A 149 47.12 2.16 -26.07
CA GLY A 149 47.65 0.80 -26.18
C GLY A 149 46.80 -0.31 -25.55
N GLY A 150 45.56 -0.01 -25.12
CA GLY A 150 44.62 -0.99 -24.60
C GLY A 150 43.92 -0.61 -23.30
N GLN A 151 44.09 0.63 -22.82
CA GLN A 151 43.44 1.14 -21.62
C GLN A 151 41.94 1.40 -21.86
N CYS A 152 41.13 1.23 -20.82
CA CYS A 152 39.71 1.61 -20.81
C CYS A 152 39.26 1.93 -19.38
N GLU A 153 38.09 2.56 -19.23
CA GLU A 153 37.55 2.94 -17.92
C GLU A 153 36.04 2.69 -17.85
N PHE A 154 35.63 1.99 -16.79
CA PHE A 154 34.26 1.60 -16.48
C PHE A 154 33.82 2.21 -15.15
N GLY A 155 32.64 2.79 -15.09
CA GLY A 155 32.13 3.47 -13.89
C GLY A 155 30.74 3.02 -13.48
N VAL A 156 30.38 3.33 -12.24
CA VAL A 156 29.00 3.20 -11.75
C VAL A 156 28.65 4.29 -10.73
N ASP A 157 27.40 4.74 -10.78
CA ASP A 157 26.71 5.44 -9.70
C ASP A 157 25.66 4.51 -9.10
N VAL A 158 25.72 4.35 -7.78
CA VAL A 158 24.72 3.62 -6.99
C VAL A 158 24.04 4.61 -6.07
N ILE A 159 22.79 4.96 -6.39
CA ILE A 159 22.01 5.95 -5.65
C ILE A 159 20.96 5.18 -4.86
N VAL A 160 21.26 4.87 -3.60
CA VAL A 160 20.29 4.28 -2.68
C VAL A 160 19.22 5.33 -2.38
N ALA A 161 17.97 5.01 -2.71
CA ALA A 161 16.83 5.83 -2.35
C ALA A 161 16.68 5.83 -0.82
N PRO A 162 16.52 6.99 -0.16
CA PRO A 162 16.21 7.02 1.25
C PRO A 162 14.85 6.32 1.49
N PRO A 163 14.63 5.73 2.68
CA PRO A 163 13.28 5.36 3.11
C PRO A 163 12.35 6.59 3.00
N LEU A 164 11.05 6.36 2.88
CA LEU A 164 10.06 7.44 2.86
C LEU A 164 9.95 8.09 4.25
N THR A 165 10.88 8.99 4.58
CA THR A 165 10.96 9.66 5.89
C THR A 165 9.94 10.79 6.02
N ASN A 166 9.62 11.44 4.90
CA ASN A 166 8.78 12.62 4.86
C ASN A 166 7.52 12.26 4.05
N TRP A 167 6.39 12.19 4.73
CA TRP A 167 5.08 12.00 4.13
C TRP A 167 4.05 12.81 4.92
N GLU A 168 3.05 13.34 4.23
CA GLU A 168 1.90 14.00 4.83
C GLU A 168 0.67 13.09 4.68
N ILE A 169 -0.10 12.91 5.75
CA ILE A 169 -1.47 12.40 5.65
C ILE A 169 -2.40 13.59 5.80
N HIS A 170 -3.18 13.84 4.76
CA HIS A 170 -4.29 14.78 4.81
C HIS A 170 -5.56 14.00 5.19
N SER A 171 -6.08 14.22 6.39
CA SER A 171 -7.18 13.45 6.99
C SER A 171 -8.38 14.33 7.32
N PHE A 172 -9.58 13.74 7.23
CA PHE A 172 -10.86 14.41 7.48
C PHE A 172 -11.61 13.66 8.58
N ASN A 173 -12.06 14.36 9.64
CA ASN A 173 -12.80 13.74 10.74
C ASN A 173 -14.30 13.62 10.43
N GLU A 174 -14.88 12.45 10.76
CA GLU A 174 -16.31 12.21 10.63
C GLU A 174 -17.08 12.61 11.91
N LYS A 175 -17.91 13.65 11.80
CA LYS A 175 -19.02 14.05 12.70
C LYS A 175 -18.69 14.28 14.19
N PHE A 176 -18.80 15.53 14.62
CA PHE A 176 -18.73 15.92 16.04
C PHE A 176 -19.95 15.47 16.86
N SER A 177 -19.71 15.07 18.11
CA SER A 177 -20.77 14.85 19.10
C SER A 177 -21.25 16.19 19.68
N GLY A 178 -22.48 16.58 19.34
CA GLY A 178 -23.07 17.85 19.80
C GLY A 178 -22.55 19.08 19.03
N PRO A 179 -22.76 19.17 17.70
CA PRO A 179 -22.18 20.22 16.85
C PRO A 179 -22.80 21.62 17.02
N LYS A 180 -23.58 21.84 18.09
CA LYS A 180 -24.47 22.98 18.29
C LYS A 180 -24.01 23.86 19.46
N PHE A 181 -23.74 25.13 19.17
CA PHE A 181 -23.59 26.16 20.20
C PHE A 181 -24.79 27.11 20.13
N SER A 182 -25.30 27.50 21.30
CA SER A 182 -26.46 28.40 21.44
C SER A 182 -26.12 29.57 22.34
N TRP A 183 -26.28 30.78 21.82
CA TRP A 183 -26.09 32.03 22.59
C TRP A 183 -27.38 32.85 22.57
N ALA A 184 -27.86 33.20 23.77
CA ALA A 184 -29.10 33.94 23.98
C ALA A 184 -28.80 35.29 24.64
N LEU A 185 -29.18 36.38 23.97
CA LEU A 185 -29.01 37.74 24.46
C LEU A 185 -30.33 38.30 25.01
N LYS A 186 -30.31 38.76 26.25
CA LYS A 186 -31.44 39.43 26.90
C LYS A 186 -31.39 40.94 26.59
N ASN A 187 -32.57 41.56 26.52
CA ASN A 187 -32.75 43.00 26.31
C ASN A 187 -31.98 43.56 25.09
N PHE A 188 -31.99 42.82 23.98
CA PHE A 188 -31.19 43.16 22.79
C PHE A 188 -31.43 44.59 22.25
N SER A 189 -32.69 45.05 22.29
CA SER A 189 -33.10 46.40 21.87
C SER A 189 -32.56 47.54 22.76
N GLU A 190 -32.07 47.24 23.96
CA GLU A 190 -31.52 48.22 24.93
C GLU A 190 -29.98 48.28 24.88
N LEU A 191 -29.34 47.44 24.06
CA LEU A 191 -27.88 47.35 23.96
C LEU A 191 -27.26 48.55 23.23
N ASN A 192 -26.64 49.45 23.98
CA ASN A 192 -25.88 50.57 23.43
C ASN A 192 -24.36 50.30 23.40
N VAL A 193 -23.95 49.11 22.95
CA VAL A 193 -22.55 48.65 22.91
C VAL A 193 -22.13 48.35 21.47
N ASN A 194 -20.90 48.74 21.09
CA ASN A 194 -20.40 48.60 19.72
C ASN A 194 -20.25 47.14 19.28
N ASN A 195 -19.79 46.26 20.17
CA ASN A 195 -19.81 44.82 19.97
C ASN A 195 -20.01 44.06 21.29
N LEU A 196 -20.36 42.78 21.16
CA LEU A 196 -20.46 41.81 22.24
C LEU A 196 -19.66 40.57 21.85
N THR A 197 -19.10 39.88 22.84
CA THR A 197 -18.41 38.60 22.65
C THR A 197 -19.12 37.54 23.47
N SER A 198 -19.32 36.33 22.92
CA SER A 198 -19.89 35.21 23.66
C SER A 198 -18.90 34.64 24.68
N ASP A 199 -19.39 33.76 25.55
CA ASP A 199 -18.50 32.84 26.27
C ASP A 199 -17.66 32.00 25.29
N ILE A 200 -16.49 31.56 25.76
CA ILE A 200 -15.61 30.67 25.00
C ILE A 200 -16.22 29.27 24.97
N PHE A 201 -16.39 28.71 23.79
CA PHE A 201 -16.83 27.32 23.60
C PHE A 201 -15.76 26.52 22.84
N SER A 202 -15.71 25.22 23.11
CA SER A 202 -14.74 24.31 22.48
C SER A 202 -15.43 23.49 21.40
N MET A 203 -14.88 23.50 20.18
CA MET A 203 -15.44 22.77 19.04
C MET A 203 -14.32 22.35 18.10
N GLY A 204 -14.27 21.06 17.75
CA GLY A 204 -13.22 20.50 16.89
C GLY A 204 -11.79 20.59 17.46
N GLY A 205 -11.62 20.47 18.79
CA GLY A 205 -10.31 20.57 19.46
C GLY A 205 -9.74 21.99 19.54
N ARG A 206 -10.51 23.02 19.14
CA ARG A 206 -10.13 24.43 19.22
C ARG A 206 -11.16 25.24 20.01
N LYS A 207 -10.71 26.36 20.56
CA LYS A 207 -11.54 27.29 21.36
C LYS A 207 -11.96 28.48 20.51
N TRP A 208 -13.26 28.78 20.55
CA TRP A 208 -13.90 29.76 19.69
C TRP A 208 -14.74 30.75 20.51
N VAL A 209 -14.97 31.93 19.93
CA VAL A 209 -15.95 32.92 20.41
C VAL A 209 -16.78 33.44 19.24
N LEU A 210 -18.01 33.83 19.52
CA LEU A 210 -18.77 34.70 18.63
C LEU A 210 -18.51 36.16 18.98
N ARG A 211 -18.31 36.99 17.96
CA ARG A 211 -18.34 38.45 18.08
C ARG A 211 -19.54 38.99 17.31
N LEU A 212 -20.45 39.63 18.03
CA LEU A 212 -21.66 40.25 17.50
C LEU A 212 -21.53 41.77 17.49
N TYR A 213 -21.92 42.41 16.39
CA TYR A 213 -22.08 43.84 16.25
C TYR A 213 -23.58 44.15 16.05
N PRO A 214 -24.30 44.59 17.10
CA PRO A 214 -25.76 44.81 17.02
C PRO A 214 -26.17 45.83 15.95
N LYS A 215 -25.34 46.85 15.74
CA LYS A 215 -25.52 47.93 14.74
C LYS A 215 -24.59 47.77 13.53
N GLY A 216 -24.02 46.57 13.33
CA GLY A 216 -23.08 46.26 12.26
C GLY A 216 -21.64 46.72 12.49
N ASP A 217 -20.71 46.13 11.73
CA ASP A 217 -19.32 46.62 11.67
C ASP A 217 -19.23 47.88 10.79
N SER A 218 -18.29 48.77 11.11
CA SER A 218 -17.84 49.94 10.32
C SER A 218 -17.74 49.70 8.81
N ARG A 219 -17.34 48.48 8.48
CA ARG A 219 -17.14 47.91 7.15
C ARG A 219 -18.44 47.79 6.33
N ALA A 220 -19.61 47.98 6.96
CA ALA A 220 -20.90 47.43 6.55
C ALA A 220 -22.06 48.44 6.58
N ASP A 221 -21.74 49.73 6.55
CA ASP A 221 -22.65 50.89 6.54
C ASP A 221 -23.69 50.96 7.69
N GLY A 222 -23.53 50.13 8.73
CA GLY A 222 -24.40 50.13 9.92
C GLY A 222 -25.85 49.71 9.67
N LYS A 223 -26.16 49.14 8.49
CA LYS A 223 -27.53 48.75 8.10
C LYS A 223 -27.97 47.41 8.65
N TRP A 224 -27.05 46.60 9.17
CA TRP A 224 -27.30 45.20 9.52
C TRP A 224 -26.51 44.72 10.71
N LEU A 225 -27.08 43.76 11.42
CA LEU A 225 -26.40 42.94 12.40
C LEU A 225 -25.23 42.16 11.76
N SER A 226 -24.04 42.20 12.36
CA SER A 226 -22.88 41.42 11.88
C SER A 226 -22.42 40.42 12.95
N VAL A 227 -22.26 39.14 12.58
CA VAL A 227 -21.77 38.08 13.47
C VAL A 227 -20.51 37.48 12.87
N TYR A 228 -19.45 37.40 13.67
CA TYR A 228 -18.17 36.80 13.32
C TYR A 228 -17.87 35.63 14.25
N LEU A 229 -17.32 34.57 13.68
CA LEU A 229 -16.70 33.47 14.41
C LEU A 229 -15.19 33.74 14.48
N GLU A 230 -14.64 33.79 15.68
CA GLU A 230 -13.21 34.05 15.92
C GLU A 230 -12.60 32.93 16.78
N LEU A 231 -11.32 32.64 16.57
CA LEU A 231 -10.53 31.86 17.54
C LEU A 231 -10.45 32.65 18.86
N ALA A 232 -10.66 31.97 19.97
CA ALA A 232 -10.49 32.57 21.29
C ALA A 232 -9.01 32.94 21.50
N ALA A 233 -8.72 34.07 22.15
CA ALA A 233 -7.35 34.55 22.38
C ALA A 233 -6.44 33.56 23.15
N SER A 234 -7.01 32.53 23.76
CA SER A 234 -6.28 31.42 24.39
C SER A 234 -5.77 30.34 23.42
N ASP A 235 -6.04 30.48 22.11
CA ASP A 235 -5.77 29.49 21.08
C ASP A 235 -5.06 30.18 19.91
N THR A 236 -3.87 29.68 19.53
CA THR A 236 -3.01 30.31 18.52
C THR A 236 -2.71 29.35 17.38
N LEU A 237 -2.76 29.86 16.16
CA LEU A 237 -2.36 29.13 14.96
C LEU A 237 -0.84 28.96 14.95
N LYS A 238 -0.38 27.77 14.55
CA LYS A 238 1.04 27.53 14.26
C LYS A 238 1.43 28.19 12.93
N GLU A 239 2.72 28.35 12.69
CA GLU A 239 3.25 28.81 11.41
C GLU A 239 2.74 27.88 10.27
N ASP A 240 2.29 28.49 9.17
CA ASP A 240 1.59 27.85 8.03
C ASP A 240 0.27 27.09 8.33
N GLU A 241 -0.25 27.10 9.56
CA GLU A 241 -1.53 26.45 9.89
C GLU A 241 -2.74 27.20 9.29
N LYS A 242 -3.62 26.45 8.61
CA LYS A 242 -4.84 26.98 7.99
C LYS A 242 -6.06 26.15 8.41
N ILE A 243 -7.00 26.78 9.09
CA ILE A 243 -8.26 26.16 9.52
C ILE A 243 -9.38 26.54 8.54
N PHE A 244 -10.11 25.55 8.03
CA PHE A 244 -11.31 25.76 7.23
C PHE A 244 -12.56 25.50 8.07
N VAL A 245 -13.48 26.47 8.11
CA VAL A 245 -14.75 26.34 8.84
C VAL A 245 -15.93 26.53 7.88
N GLN A 246 -16.77 25.51 7.79
CA GLN A 246 -18.15 25.64 7.33
C GLN A 246 -19.04 25.73 8.56
N ALA A 247 -19.93 26.72 8.61
CA ALA A 247 -20.88 26.90 9.71
C ALA A 247 -22.25 27.29 9.16
N ASN A 248 -23.31 26.69 9.72
CA ASN A 248 -24.67 27.16 9.51
C ASN A 248 -25.01 28.10 10.67
N LEU A 249 -25.29 29.38 10.38
CA LEU A 249 -25.70 30.36 11.37
C LEU A 249 -27.22 30.52 11.29
N ARG A 250 -27.91 30.30 12.40
CA ARG A 250 -29.37 30.43 12.50
C ARG A 250 -29.75 31.48 13.51
N VAL A 251 -30.71 32.32 13.14
CA VAL A 251 -31.35 33.32 14.00
C VAL A 251 -32.75 32.80 14.34
N LEU A 252 -32.96 32.39 15.58
CA LEU A 252 -34.27 31.86 16.01
C LEU A 252 -35.20 32.98 16.50
N ASP A 253 -36.20 33.30 15.66
CA ASP A 253 -37.41 34.01 16.06
C ASP A 253 -38.12 33.27 17.24
N PRO A 254 -38.33 33.92 18.39
CA PRO A 254 -39.00 33.35 19.56
C PRO A 254 -40.53 33.19 19.40
N LEU A 255 -41.14 33.74 18.34
CA LEU A 255 -42.56 33.55 18.03
C LEU A 255 -42.83 32.29 17.18
N GLY A 256 -41.77 31.61 16.73
CA GLY A 256 -41.85 30.22 16.24
C GLY A 256 -42.28 30.05 14.78
N SER A 257 -42.36 31.12 13.99
CA SER A 257 -42.79 31.06 12.59
C SER A 257 -41.80 31.77 11.66
N ASN A 258 -40.89 30.98 11.07
CA ASN A 258 -39.79 31.33 10.15
C ASN A 258 -38.50 31.82 10.83
N HIS A 259 -37.65 30.87 11.25
CA HIS A 259 -36.25 31.17 11.57
C HIS A 259 -35.46 31.51 10.31
N ILE A 260 -34.52 32.45 10.39
CA ILE A 260 -33.62 32.79 9.29
C ILE A 260 -32.37 31.91 9.42
N GLU A 261 -32.11 31.07 8.43
CA GLU A 261 -30.92 30.21 8.34
C GLU A 261 -30.02 30.68 7.19
N HIS A 262 -28.74 30.89 7.49
CA HIS A 262 -27.73 31.22 6.49
C HIS A 262 -26.56 30.23 6.56
N LYS A 263 -26.24 29.63 5.42
CA LYS A 263 -25.19 28.60 5.28
C LYS A 263 -23.98 29.19 4.57
N THR A 264 -22.87 29.32 5.29
CA THR A 264 -21.66 29.98 4.78
C THR A 264 -20.45 29.05 4.78
N GLU A 265 -19.74 29.01 3.65
CA GLU A 265 -18.34 28.63 3.60
C GLU A 265 -17.49 29.89 3.82
N LEU A 266 -16.84 30.01 4.98
CA LEU A 266 -16.18 31.25 5.37
C LEU A 266 -14.87 31.46 4.59
N ARG A 267 -14.93 32.28 3.53
CA ARG A 267 -13.75 32.91 2.91
C ARG A 267 -13.71 34.46 2.97
N LYS A 268 -14.85 35.10 3.29
CA LYS A 268 -15.15 36.55 3.60
C LYS A 268 -16.45 36.96 2.91
N ALA A 269 -17.41 37.65 3.58
CA ALA A 269 -18.48 38.47 2.95
C ALA A 269 -19.38 39.21 3.98
N TYR A 270 -20.39 39.92 3.45
CA TYR A 270 -21.30 40.90 4.07
C TYR A 270 -22.80 40.47 4.04
N LEU A 271 -23.79 41.41 3.94
CA LEU A 271 -24.99 41.48 4.82
C LEU A 271 -26.40 41.26 4.16
N ASP A 272 -27.49 41.73 4.84
CA ASP A 272 -28.96 41.74 4.53
C ASP A 272 -29.76 40.48 5.04
N ASP A 273 -31.01 40.46 5.59
CA ASP A 273 -32.08 41.44 5.97
C ASP A 273 -33.02 40.94 7.15
N LYS A 274 -33.65 41.86 7.91
CA LYS A 274 -34.77 41.82 8.95
C LYS A 274 -34.74 41.09 10.32
N GLU A 275 -35.31 41.80 11.31
CA GLU A 275 -35.58 41.46 12.73
C GLU A 275 -36.72 40.43 12.92
N HIS A 276 -36.74 39.54 13.93
CA HIS A 276 -36.89 39.86 15.36
C HIS A 276 -36.29 38.78 16.27
N ALA A 277 -35.52 39.23 17.27
CA ALA A 277 -34.84 38.46 18.31
C ALA A 277 -33.86 37.36 17.82
N LEU A 278 -32.75 37.21 18.56
CA LEU A 278 -31.54 36.58 18.06
C LEU A 278 -31.01 35.53 19.04
N ASN A 279 -31.61 34.34 19.03
CA ASN A 279 -30.88 33.16 19.50
C ASN A 279 -30.00 32.68 18.33
N LEU A 280 -28.69 32.69 18.52
CA LEU A 280 -27.76 32.18 17.53
C LEU A 280 -27.55 30.69 17.78
N GLU A 281 -28.11 29.84 16.92
CA GLU A 281 -27.72 28.43 16.83
C GLU A 281 -26.67 28.29 15.71
N MET A 282 -25.45 27.91 16.09
CA MET A 282 -24.40 27.56 15.14
C MET A 282 -24.26 26.05 15.04
N GLU A 283 -24.43 25.51 13.84
CA GLU A 283 -24.00 24.14 13.52
C GLU A 283 -22.61 24.17 12.90
N PHE A 284 -21.63 23.57 13.58
CA PHE A 284 -20.25 23.54 13.14
C PHE A 284 -19.96 22.35 12.23
N LYS A 285 -19.32 22.65 11.10
CA LYS A 285 -18.57 21.69 10.30
C LYS A 285 -17.17 22.26 10.02
N VAL A 286 -16.35 22.31 11.07
CA VAL A 286 -14.91 22.58 10.96
C VAL A 286 -14.26 21.43 10.19
N VAL A 287 -13.45 21.78 9.19
CA VAL A 287 -12.71 20.85 8.33
C VAL A 287 -11.22 21.13 8.53
N THR A 288 -10.65 20.51 9.57
CA THR A 288 -9.21 20.35 9.91
C THR A 288 -9.14 19.70 11.30
N GLY A 289 -8.07 19.01 11.72
CA GLY A 289 -6.84 18.68 10.98
C GLY A 289 -5.55 18.73 11.82
N SER A 290 -5.54 18.19 13.06
CA SER A 290 -4.28 18.01 13.81
C SER A 290 -4.36 16.93 14.89
N ASP A 291 -3.36 16.04 14.93
CA ASP A 291 -3.07 15.18 16.08
C ASP A 291 -2.48 16.01 17.23
N ALA A 292 -3.33 16.48 18.16
CA ALA A 292 -2.88 17.07 19.43
C ALA A 292 -3.94 17.06 20.56
N GLU A 293 -4.94 16.18 20.52
CA GLU A 293 -5.78 15.88 21.70
C GLU A 293 -6.15 14.39 21.79
N ALA A 294 -5.17 13.55 21.47
CA ALA A 294 -5.15 12.11 21.77
C ALA A 294 -3.99 11.75 22.72
N ASP A 295 -3.62 12.67 23.62
CA ASP A 295 -2.76 12.39 24.78
C ASP A 295 -3.59 12.01 26.03
N LYS A 296 -4.80 11.51 25.80
CA LYS A 296 -5.18 10.26 26.46
C LYS A 296 -4.65 9.14 25.59
N ALA A 297 -3.72 8.36 26.14
CA ALA A 297 -3.35 7.08 25.59
C ALA A 297 -4.60 6.19 25.45
N GLN A 298 -5.24 6.25 24.29
CA GLN A 298 -5.94 5.11 23.75
C GLN A 298 -4.81 4.11 23.49
N GLU A 299 -4.59 3.19 24.44
CA GLU A 299 -3.75 2.02 24.17
C GLU A 299 -4.13 1.48 22.79
N PHE A 300 -3.13 1.01 22.03
CA PHE A 300 -3.40 0.08 20.93
C PHE A 300 -4.02 -1.16 21.56
N SER A 301 -5.33 -1.09 21.78
CA SER A 301 -6.05 -2.09 22.53
C SER A 301 -6.01 -3.34 21.69
N LEU A 302 -5.17 -4.29 22.09
CA LEU A 302 -5.00 -5.56 21.41
C LEU A 302 -6.37 -6.22 21.21
N LEU A 303 -7.28 -6.01 22.17
CA LEU A 303 -8.69 -6.40 22.12
C LEU A 303 -9.48 -5.77 20.96
N VAL A 304 -9.24 -4.50 20.61
CA VAL A 304 -9.85 -3.86 19.43
C VAL A 304 -9.30 -4.48 18.15
N LEU A 305 -7.99 -4.69 18.03
CA LEU A 305 -7.39 -5.34 16.86
C LEU A 305 -7.86 -6.80 16.71
N ILE A 306 -7.90 -7.56 17.80
CA ILE A 306 -8.45 -8.92 17.85
C ILE A 306 -9.92 -8.91 17.45
N ARG A 307 -10.74 -7.97 17.97
CA ARG A 307 -12.15 -7.83 17.58
C ARG A 307 -12.28 -7.54 16.09
N GLN A 308 -11.48 -6.63 15.53
CA GLN A 308 -11.49 -6.31 14.11
C GLN A 308 -11.15 -7.55 13.26
N PHE A 309 -10.09 -8.29 13.63
CA PHE A 309 -9.72 -9.55 12.97
C PHE A 309 -10.83 -10.60 13.06
N VAL A 310 -11.43 -10.81 14.24
CA VAL A 310 -12.51 -11.79 14.43
C VAL A 310 -13.76 -11.43 13.62
N VAL A 311 -14.18 -10.17 13.63
CA VAL A 311 -15.30 -9.69 12.79
C VAL A 311 -14.98 -9.89 11.31
N ALA A 312 -13.77 -9.53 10.88
CA ALA A 312 -13.32 -9.68 9.50
C ALA A 312 -13.29 -11.16 9.05
N MET A 313 -12.76 -12.07 9.87
CA MET A 313 -12.80 -13.52 9.59
C MET A 313 -14.24 -14.01 9.43
N ILE A 314 -15.15 -13.66 10.35
CA ILE A 314 -16.56 -14.08 10.30
C ILE A 314 -17.26 -13.53 9.05
N VAL A 315 -17.06 -12.25 8.71
CA VAL A 315 -17.68 -11.64 7.53
C VAL A 315 -17.16 -12.29 6.23
N LEU A 316 -15.85 -12.50 6.13
CA LEU A 316 -15.23 -13.11 4.96
C LEU A 316 -15.70 -14.56 4.77
N ASP A 317 -15.63 -15.39 5.82
CA ASP A 317 -16.13 -16.78 5.80
C ASP A 317 -17.61 -16.86 5.41
N THR A 318 -18.43 -15.93 5.90
CA THR A 318 -19.86 -15.90 5.59
C THR A 318 -20.08 -15.61 4.11
N TRP A 319 -19.43 -14.57 3.58
CA TRP A 319 -19.56 -14.23 2.16
C TRP A 319 -19.05 -15.34 1.25
N GLN A 320 -17.83 -15.82 1.52
CA GLN A 320 -17.17 -16.90 0.78
C GLN A 320 -18.03 -18.17 0.79
N TYR A 321 -18.47 -18.66 1.96
CA TYR A 321 -19.32 -19.85 2.04
C TYR A 321 -20.60 -19.73 1.19
N PHE A 322 -21.37 -18.64 1.35
CA PHE A 322 -22.65 -18.52 0.65
C PHE A 322 -22.48 -18.37 -0.85
N MET A 323 -21.48 -17.60 -1.31
CA MET A 323 -21.18 -17.47 -2.74
C MET A 323 -20.61 -18.76 -3.33
N HIS A 324 -19.70 -19.43 -2.64
CA HIS A 324 -19.10 -20.70 -3.08
C HIS A 324 -20.19 -21.78 -3.23
N ARG A 325 -21.02 -21.97 -2.20
CA ARG A 325 -22.16 -22.88 -2.24
C ARG A 325 -23.14 -22.52 -3.36
N TYR A 326 -23.44 -21.23 -3.57
CA TYR A 326 -24.32 -20.78 -4.64
C TYR A 326 -23.76 -21.08 -6.04
N MET A 327 -22.44 -20.92 -6.24
CA MET A 327 -21.79 -21.27 -7.51
C MET A 327 -21.82 -22.78 -7.80
N HIS A 328 -21.75 -23.64 -6.77
CA HIS A 328 -22.00 -25.09 -6.91
C HIS A 328 -23.45 -25.43 -7.26
N HIS A 329 -24.42 -24.80 -6.59
CA HIS A 329 -25.84 -25.11 -6.78
C HIS A 329 -26.38 -24.57 -8.12
N ASN A 330 -25.88 -23.44 -8.59
CA ASN A 330 -26.28 -22.84 -9.86
C ASN A 330 -25.51 -23.50 -11.04
N LYS A 331 -26.20 -24.36 -11.79
CA LYS A 331 -25.64 -25.08 -12.95
C LYS A 331 -24.91 -24.21 -13.98
N PHE A 332 -25.32 -22.95 -14.17
CA PHE A 332 -24.64 -22.04 -15.09
C PHE A 332 -23.32 -21.54 -14.49
N LEU A 333 -23.34 -21.06 -13.24
CA LEU A 333 -22.14 -20.59 -12.54
C LEU A 333 -21.13 -21.73 -12.36
N TYR A 334 -21.58 -22.92 -11.97
CA TYR A 334 -20.73 -24.10 -11.91
C TYR A 334 -20.09 -24.37 -13.28
N LYS A 335 -20.89 -24.59 -14.32
CA LYS A 335 -20.37 -25.02 -15.63
C LYS A 335 -19.42 -24.00 -16.26
N HIS A 336 -19.67 -22.71 -16.14
CA HIS A 336 -18.94 -21.67 -16.89
C HIS A 336 -17.87 -20.93 -16.10
N ILE A 337 -17.99 -20.86 -14.77
CA ILE A 337 -17.11 -20.07 -13.89
C ILE A 337 -16.37 -21.04 -12.96
N HIS A 338 -17.07 -21.62 -11.99
CA HIS A 338 -16.47 -22.33 -10.87
C HIS A 338 -15.91 -23.72 -11.21
N SER A 339 -16.32 -24.32 -12.33
CA SER A 339 -15.67 -25.53 -12.86
C SER A 339 -14.19 -25.32 -13.22
N GLN A 340 -13.73 -24.08 -13.37
CA GLN A 340 -12.30 -23.78 -13.60
C GLN A 340 -11.49 -24.07 -12.34
N HIS A 341 -11.98 -23.69 -11.17
CA HIS A 341 -11.41 -24.05 -9.87
C HIS A 341 -11.37 -25.57 -9.67
N HIS A 342 -12.50 -26.25 -9.92
CA HIS A 342 -12.60 -27.72 -9.85
C HIS A 342 -11.86 -28.50 -10.95
N ARG A 343 -11.09 -27.86 -11.84
CA ARG A 343 -10.11 -28.58 -12.68
C ARG A 343 -8.97 -29.16 -11.84
N LEU A 344 -8.68 -28.54 -10.69
CA LEU A 344 -7.62 -28.97 -9.79
C LEU A 344 -8.18 -29.99 -8.79
N ILE A 345 -8.48 -31.21 -9.27
CA ILE A 345 -9.03 -32.31 -8.45
C ILE A 345 -8.12 -32.64 -7.25
N VAL A 346 -6.80 -32.44 -7.42
CA VAL A 346 -5.82 -32.44 -6.33
C VAL A 346 -5.31 -31.00 -6.17
N PRO A 347 -5.72 -30.27 -5.10
CA PRO A 347 -5.22 -28.93 -4.84
C PRO A 347 -3.69 -28.89 -4.64
N TYR A 348 -3.07 -27.80 -5.08
CA TYR A 348 -1.67 -27.48 -4.78
C TYR A 348 -1.50 -25.97 -4.58
N ALA A 349 -0.44 -25.57 -3.87
CA ALA A 349 -0.27 -24.20 -3.36
C ALA A 349 -0.36 -23.09 -4.42
N TYR A 350 0.24 -23.28 -5.60
CA TYR A 350 0.17 -22.32 -6.71
C TYR A 350 -1.22 -22.27 -7.38
N GLY A 351 -2.03 -23.32 -7.20
CA GLY A 351 -3.42 -23.41 -7.65
C GLY A 351 -4.44 -22.80 -6.69
N ALA A 352 -4.02 -22.26 -5.54
CA ALA A 352 -4.93 -21.78 -4.48
C ALA A 352 -5.91 -20.68 -4.92
N LEU A 353 -5.54 -19.89 -5.94
CA LEU A 353 -6.38 -18.88 -6.57
C LEU A 353 -6.52 -19.15 -8.08
N TYR A 354 -6.45 -20.41 -8.50
CA TYR A 354 -6.78 -20.82 -9.87
C TYR A 354 -8.30 -20.81 -10.03
N ASN A 355 -8.87 -19.63 -10.18
CA ASN A 355 -10.30 -19.41 -10.36
C ASN A 355 -10.56 -18.55 -11.61
N HIS A 356 -11.83 -18.48 -12.04
CA HIS A 356 -12.19 -17.61 -13.16
C HIS A 356 -12.15 -16.13 -12.70
N PRO A 357 -11.76 -15.12 -13.51
CA PRO A 357 -11.64 -13.74 -13.02
C PRO A 357 -12.92 -13.13 -12.42
N VAL A 358 -14.10 -13.56 -12.88
CA VAL A 358 -15.39 -13.16 -12.29
C VAL A 358 -15.63 -13.81 -10.91
N GLU A 359 -15.07 -14.99 -10.69
CA GLU A 359 -15.08 -15.69 -9.41
C GLU A 359 -14.24 -14.93 -8.38
N GLY A 360 -12.98 -14.62 -8.70
CA GLY A 360 -12.12 -13.82 -7.82
C GLY A 360 -12.62 -12.39 -7.60
N LEU A 361 -13.35 -11.81 -8.55
CA LEU A 361 -14.05 -10.55 -8.31
C LEU A 361 -15.18 -10.72 -7.28
N ILE A 362 -16.02 -11.74 -7.42
CA ILE A 362 -17.21 -11.92 -6.59
C ILE A 362 -16.88 -12.49 -5.21
N LEU A 363 -16.05 -13.53 -5.10
CA LEU A 363 -15.67 -14.10 -3.80
C LEU A 363 -14.60 -13.24 -3.11
N ASP A 364 -13.47 -13.02 -3.76
CA ASP A 364 -12.29 -12.45 -3.08
C ASP A 364 -12.38 -10.93 -2.95
N THR A 365 -12.68 -10.22 -4.04
CA THR A 365 -12.71 -8.74 -4.03
C THR A 365 -13.91 -8.20 -3.25
N VAL A 366 -15.14 -8.68 -3.53
CA VAL A 366 -16.33 -8.21 -2.80
C VAL A 366 -16.34 -8.74 -1.36
N GLY A 367 -15.97 -10.00 -1.12
CA GLY A 367 -15.87 -10.55 0.24
C GLY A 367 -14.81 -9.82 1.08
N GLY A 368 -13.65 -9.54 0.49
CA GLY A 368 -12.60 -8.72 1.10
C GLY A 368 -13.07 -7.29 1.40
N ALA A 369 -13.75 -6.63 0.45
CA ALA A 369 -14.28 -5.28 0.65
C ALA A 369 -15.33 -5.23 1.78
N LEU A 370 -16.25 -6.19 1.85
CA LEU A 370 -17.23 -6.29 2.94
C LEU A 370 -16.54 -6.55 4.29
N SER A 371 -15.57 -7.46 4.33
CA SER A 371 -14.76 -7.75 5.52
C SER A 371 -14.00 -6.51 6.02
N PHE A 372 -13.39 -5.75 5.11
CA PHE A 372 -12.70 -4.49 5.41
C PHE A 372 -13.65 -3.43 5.99
N LEU A 373 -14.76 -3.16 5.30
CA LEU A 373 -15.71 -2.11 5.68
C LEU A 373 -16.45 -2.43 6.99
N ILE A 374 -16.95 -3.66 7.16
CA ILE A 374 -17.78 -4.04 8.32
C ILE A 374 -16.94 -4.19 9.60
N SER A 375 -15.68 -4.62 9.50
CA SER A 375 -14.79 -4.67 10.66
C SER A 375 -14.29 -3.29 11.11
N GLY A 376 -14.43 -2.24 10.27
CA GLY A 376 -13.93 -0.90 10.56
C GLY A 376 -12.40 -0.84 10.71
N MET A 377 -11.68 -1.77 10.05
CA MET A 377 -10.23 -1.86 10.16
C MET A 377 -9.53 -0.74 9.38
N SER A 378 -8.41 -0.25 9.89
CA SER A 378 -7.60 0.74 9.15
C SER A 378 -6.94 0.11 7.91
N PRO A 379 -6.55 0.90 6.89
CA PRO A 379 -5.75 0.40 5.76
C PRO A 379 -4.43 -0.26 6.16
N ARG A 380 -3.86 0.07 7.33
CA ARG A 380 -2.66 -0.60 7.86
C ARG A 380 -3.03 -1.96 8.46
N THR A 381 -4.10 -2.02 9.25
CA THR A 381 -4.63 -3.26 9.84
C THR A 381 -5.03 -4.26 8.76
N SER A 382 -5.63 -3.78 7.66
CA SER A 382 -6.11 -4.64 6.57
C SER A 382 -4.99 -5.32 5.79
N ILE A 383 -3.83 -4.67 5.62
CA ILE A 383 -2.65 -5.30 5.01
C ILE A 383 -2.26 -6.56 5.77
N PHE A 384 -2.21 -6.51 7.11
CA PHE A 384 -1.91 -7.69 7.93
C PHE A 384 -3.01 -8.75 7.84
N PHE A 385 -4.29 -8.34 7.90
CA PHE A 385 -5.42 -9.26 7.80
C PHE A 385 -5.46 -10.00 6.45
N PHE A 386 -5.33 -9.30 5.32
CA PHE A 386 -5.36 -9.90 4.00
C PHE A 386 -4.10 -10.71 3.69
N SER A 387 -2.94 -10.33 4.24
CA SER A 387 -1.74 -11.17 4.17
C SER A 387 -1.95 -12.50 4.91
N PHE A 388 -2.52 -12.46 6.12
CA PHE A 388 -2.88 -13.64 6.90
C PHE A 388 -3.93 -14.52 6.18
N ALA A 389 -4.99 -13.92 5.64
CA ALA A 389 -6.00 -14.61 4.85
C ALA A 389 -5.40 -15.30 3.61
N THR A 390 -4.55 -14.60 2.85
CA THR A 390 -3.88 -15.15 1.66
C THR A 390 -2.99 -16.34 2.01
N ILE A 391 -2.20 -16.24 3.09
CA ILE A 391 -1.37 -17.35 3.57
C ILE A 391 -2.26 -18.55 3.96
N LYS A 392 -3.38 -18.30 4.64
CA LYS A 392 -4.34 -19.35 5.03
C LYS A 392 -4.95 -20.04 3.80
N THR A 393 -5.41 -19.29 2.79
CA THR A 393 -5.92 -19.88 1.54
C THR A 393 -4.87 -20.74 0.84
N VAL A 394 -3.60 -20.32 0.81
CA VAL A 394 -2.51 -21.12 0.22
C VAL A 394 -2.27 -22.41 1.03
N ASP A 395 -2.33 -22.35 2.36
CA ASP A 395 -2.22 -23.51 3.26
C ASP A 395 -3.36 -24.53 3.03
N ASP A 396 -4.60 -24.03 2.89
CA ASP A 396 -5.80 -24.85 2.61
C ASP A 396 -5.74 -25.54 1.24
N HIS A 397 -4.96 -25.01 0.31
CA HIS A 397 -4.81 -25.59 -1.03
C HIS A 397 -3.48 -26.30 -1.23
N CYS A 398 -2.55 -26.31 -0.27
CA CYS A 398 -1.19 -26.79 -0.54
C CYS A 398 -1.07 -28.32 -0.69
N GLY A 399 -2.06 -29.08 -0.21
CA GLY A 399 -2.03 -30.55 -0.19
C GLY A 399 -1.05 -31.15 0.83
N LEU A 400 -0.49 -30.36 1.74
CA LEU A 400 0.55 -30.79 2.69
C LEU A 400 0.07 -30.75 4.14
N CYS A 401 0.21 -31.86 4.85
CA CYS A 401 0.03 -31.91 6.31
C CYS A 401 1.41 -31.80 6.98
N LEU A 402 1.90 -30.56 7.17
CA LEU A 402 3.23 -30.31 7.74
C LEU A 402 3.23 -30.49 9.28
N PRO A 403 4.25 -31.18 9.86
CA PRO A 403 4.40 -31.26 11.31
C PRO A 403 4.53 -29.88 11.96
N GLY A 404 3.66 -29.59 12.94
CA GLY A 404 3.68 -28.30 13.65
C GLY A 404 3.03 -27.14 12.90
N ASN A 405 2.23 -27.38 11.85
CA ASN A 405 1.47 -26.33 11.18
C ASN A 405 0.47 -25.65 12.16
N LEU A 406 0.76 -24.41 12.52
CA LEU A 406 -0.05 -23.59 13.43
C LEU A 406 -1.48 -23.36 12.91
N PHE A 407 -1.68 -23.27 11.59
CA PHE A 407 -3.02 -23.12 11.01
C PHE A 407 -3.86 -24.37 11.24
N HIS A 408 -3.32 -25.56 10.97
CA HIS A 408 -4.01 -26.83 11.20
C HIS A 408 -4.32 -27.09 12.69
N MET A 409 -3.56 -26.48 13.62
CA MET A 409 -3.81 -26.55 15.06
C MET A 409 -4.97 -25.64 15.52
N VAL A 410 -5.15 -24.48 14.88
CA VAL A 410 -6.14 -23.46 15.27
C VAL A 410 -7.44 -23.58 14.46
N PHE A 411 -7.32 -23.88 13.17
CA PHE A 411 -8.40 -23.92 12.20
C PHE A 411 -8.64 -25.35 11.70
N LYS A 412 -9.89 -25.81 11.80
CA LYS A 412 -10.31 -27.14 11.29
C LYS A 412 -10.60 -27.14 9.78
N ASN A 413 -10.73 -25.95 9.20
CA ASN A 413 -10.62 -25.75 7.77
C ASN A 413 -9.12 -25.78 7.43
N ASN A 414 -8.70 -26.75 6.63
CA ASN A 414 -7.30 -27.11 6.38
C ASN A 414 -7.20 -27.87 5.04
N SER A 415 -5.99 -28.25 4.61
CA SER A 415 -5.79 -28.88 3.30
C SER A 415 -6.57 -30.19 3.10
N ALA A 416 -6.79 -30.98 4.15
CA ALA A 416 -7.55 -32.23 4.06
C ALA A 416 -9.07 -32.00 3.95
N TYR A 417 -9.58 -30.96 4.62
CA TYR A 417 -10.96 -30.52 4.49
C TYR A 417 -11.28 -30.05 3.06
N HIS A 418 -10.35 -29.30 2.45
CA HIS A 418 -10.50 -28.77 1.10
C HIS A 418 -10.23 -29.82 0.01
N ASP A 419 -9.30 -30.75 0.22
CA ASP A 419 -9.12 -31.90 -0.68
C ASP A 419 -10.41 -32.73 -0.81
N VAL A 420 -11.10 -33.00 0.30
CA VAL A 420 -12.41 -33.68 0.30
C VAL A 420 -13.48 -32.92 -0.49
N HIS A 421 -13.39 -31.59 -0.56
CA HIS A 421 -14.29 -30.76 -1.38
C HIS A 421 -13.98 -30.86 -2.89
N HIS A 422 -12.71 -30.97 -3.27
CA HIS A 422 -12.27 -31.10 -4.67
C HIS A 422 -12.45 -32.51 -5.27
N GLN A 423 -12.56 -33.53 -4.43
CA GLN A 423 -12.91 -34.89 -4.82
C GLN A 423 -14.32 -34.95 -5.46
N LEU A 424 -14.59 -35.95 -6.31
CA LEU A 424 -15.79 -36.00 -7.16
C LEU A 424 -17.14 -35.94 -6.41
N TYR A 425 -17.20 -36.43 -5.17
CA TYR A 425 -18.37 -36.34 -4.28
C TYR A 425 -18.40 -35.05 -3.43
N GLY A 426 -17.27 -34.36 -3.32
CA GLY A 426 -17.08 -33.14 -2.55
C GLY A 426 -17.86 -31.94 -3.06
N SER A 427 -18.31 -31.96 -4.32
CA SER A 427 -19.11 -30.89 -4.95
C SER A 427 -20.46 -30.60 -4.27
N LYS A 428 -20.86 -31.36 -3.26
CA LYS A 428 -22.06 -31.13 -2.43
C LYS A 428 -21.75 -30.67 -0.99
N TYR A 429 -20.48 -30.65 -0.57
CA TYR A 429 -20.08 -30.54 0.84
C TYR A 429 -18.84 -29.65 1.05
N ASN A 430 -18.57 -29.25 2.30
CA ASN A 430 -17.35 -28.56 2.74
C ASN A 430 -17.05 -27.22 2.02
N PHE A 431 -18.07 -26.38 1.81
CA PHE A 431 -17.95 -25.12 1.05
C PHE A 431 -17.27 -23.96 1.81
N SER A 432 -17.14 -24.01 3.13
CA SER A 432 -16.61 -22.91 3.94
C SER A 432 -15.15 -22.66 3.62
N GLN A 433 -14.75 -21.40 3.49
CA GLN A 433 -13.36 -20.96 3.36
C GLN A 433 -13.24 -19.48 3.76
N PRO A 434 -12.08 -19.00 4.25
CA PRO A 434 -10.87 -19.78 4.54
C PRO A 434 -10.69 -20.21 6.01
N PHE A 435 -11.43 -19.69 6.99
CA PHE A 435 -11.06 -19.88 8.41
C PHE A 435 -11.79 -21.02 9.13
N PHE A 436 -13.12 -21.01 9.14
CA PHE A 436 -13.94 -21.88 9.99
C PHE A 436 -14.86 -22.77 9.16
N SER A 437 -15.01 -24.05 9.54
CA SER A 437 -16.02 -24.94 8.96
C SER A 437 -17.42 -24.70 9.56
N MET A 438 -17.73 -23.47 9.99
CA MET A 438 -18.90 -23.19 10.82
C MET A 438 -20.20 -23.30 10.02
N TRP A 439 -20.24 -22.70 8.84
CA TRP A 439 -21.44 -22.65 8.02
C TRP A 439 -21.84 -24.02 7.47
N ASP A 440 -20.88 -24.86 7.09
CA ASP A 440 -21.15 -26.25 6.71
C ASP A 440 -21.75 -27.08 7.85
N ARG A 441 -21.34 -26.82 9.10
CA ARG A 441 -21.92 -27.48 10.28
C ARG A 441 -23.32 -26.97 10.59
N ILE A 442 -23.57 -25.67 10.45
CA ILE A 442 -24.89 -25.05 10.69
C ILE A 442 -25.91 -25.49 9.63
N LEU A 443 -25.50 -25.62 8.38
CA LEU A 443 -26.39 -25.84 7.22
C LEU A 443 -26.31 -27.27 6.64
N GLY A 444 -25.73 -28.21 7.38
CA GLY A 444 -25.72 -29.64 7.07
C GLY A 444 -24.89 -30.04 5.84
N THR A 445 -23.95 -29.19 5.40
CA THR A 445 -23.05 -29.48 4.26
C THR A 445 -21.65 -29.91 4.69
N TYR A 446 -21.41 -30.17 5.99
CA TYR A 446 -20.14 -30.70 6.47
C TYR A 446 -20.00 -32.20 6.21
N MET A 447 -19.00 -32.59 5.41
CA MET A 447 -18.61 -33.99 5.21
C MET A 447 -17.45 -34.38 6.14
N PRO A 448 -17.66 -35.27 7.12
CA PRO A 448 -16.61 -35.78 7.99
C PRO A 448 -15.65 -36.73 7.25
N TYR A 449 -14.36 -36.60 7.51
CA TYR A 449 -13.29 -37.35 6.85
C TYR A 449 -12.26 -37.91 7.84
N SER A 450 -11.54 -38.94 7.41
CA SER A 450 -10.40 -39.56 8.08
C SER A 450 -9.15 -39.49 7.20
N LEU A 451 -7.98 -39.29 7.83
CA LEU A 451 -6.68 -39.36 7.16
C LEU A 451 -6.13 -40.78 7.23
N GLU A 452 -6.17 -41.50 6.12
CA GLU A 452 -5.58 -42.83 5.98
C GLU A 452 -4.12 -42.71 5.50
N LYS A 453 -3.20 -43.45 6.11
CA LYS A 453 -1.78 -43.44 5.70
C LYS A 453 -1.61 -44.33 4.48
N ARG A 454 -0.97 -43.82 3.41
CA ARG A 454 -0.70 -44.61 2.20
C ARG A 454 0.55 -45.49 2.36
N GLU A 455 0.60 -46.57 1.57
CA GLU A 455 1.73 -47.53 1.57
C GLU A 455 3.03 -46.92 1.03
N ASP A 456 2.92 -46.02 0.04
CA ASP A 456 4.02 -45.24 -0.55
C ASP A 456 4.41 -44.00 0.28
N GLY A 457 3.65 -43.68 1.32
CA GLY A 457 3.88 -42.56 2.23
C GLY A 457 2.89 -41.40 2.05
N GLY A 458 2.84 -40.52 3.06
CA GLY A 458 1.84 -39.45 3.14
C GLY A 458 0.47 -39.95 3.60
N PHE A 459 -0.57 -39.14 3.35
CA PHE A 459 -1.94 -39.37 3.80
C PHE A 459 -2.94 -39.16 2.67
N GLU A 460 -4.09 -39.82 2.78
CA GLU A 460 -5.26 -39.64 1.92
C GLU A 460 -6.45 -39.23 2.79
N ALA A 461 -7.12 -38.13 2.41
CA ALA A 461 -8.37 -37.73 3.05
C ALA A 461 -9.53 -38.50 2.43
N ARG A 462 -10.21 -39.34 3.22
CA ARG A 462 -11.38 -40.12 2.80
C ARG A 462 -12.60 -39.76 3.64
N PRO A 463 -13.80 -39.59 3.04
CA PRO A 463 -15.03 -39.47 3.80
C PRO A 463 -15.26 -40.68 4.70
N THR A 464 -15.69 -40.42 5.93
CA THR A 464 -16.10 -41.47 6.85
C THR A 464 -17.38 -42.17 6.34
N LYS A 465 -17.50 -43.47 6.60
CA LYS A 465 -18.43 -44.38 5.88
C LYS A 465 -19.92 -44.01 5.99
N GLU A 466 -20.33 -43.20 6.95
CA GLU A 466 -21.74 -42.83 7.20
C GLU A 466 -22.38 -42.00 6.08
N PHE A 467 -21.60 -41.45 5.13
CA PHE A 467 -22.10 -40.64 4.00
C PHE A 467 -21.89 -41.29 2.62
N LYS A 468 -21.71 -42.62 2.54
CA LYS A 468 -21.57 -43.31 1.24
C LYS A 468 -22.90 -43.66 0.55
N ASP A 469 -24.00 -43.62 1.29
CA ASP A 469 -25.33 -44.06 0.84
C ASP A 469 -26.38 -42.94 1.04
N ASP A 470 -26.38 -41.92 0.16
CA ASP A 470 -27.49 -40.94 -0.05
C ASP A 470 -27.36 -40.16 -1.40
#